data_AF-A0A9X0DLZ3-F1
#
_entry.id   AF-A0A9X0DLZ3-F1
#
_cell.length_a   1.000
_cell.length_b   1.000
_cell.length_c   1.000
_cell.angle_alpha   90.00
_cell.angle_beta   90.00
_cell.angle_gamma   90.00
#
_symmetry.space_group_name_H-M   'P 1'
#
loop_
_entity.id
_entity.type
_entity.pdbx_description
1 polymer ?
#
loop_
_entity_poly.entity_id
_entity_poly.type
_entity_poly.pdbx_seq_one_letter_code
_entity_poly.pdbx_strand_id
1 'polypeptide(L)'
;MPSAIINTTIQSCILSGASNIIAQFISAHQNNTAFAIDWTPVFHFILYSALSAPPNFYLQSLLEYLLPSKKQPPPQNVSEKSLSSKSPKPVPSLSLTNTILKVLLDQTIFAVLNVMFFLITFSVLRGSTLSQAIQSSREEYWDMMKAGWKLWPFVSLSNFAVIKSVQGRALLGSLAGIGWNVYLGLVQGGK
;
A
#
# COMPACT_ATOMS: atom_id res chain seq x y z
N MET A 1 14.70 5.74 -13.06
CA MET A 1 13.68 6.11 -12.05
C MET A 1 12.27 6.26 -12.63
N PRO A 2 12.04 6.95 -13.77
CA PRO A 2 10.68 7.13 -14.31
C PRO A 2 9.96 5.81 -14.63
N SER A 3 10.69 4.82 -15.16
CA SER A 3 10.15 3.49 -15.48
C SER A 3 9.63 2.72 -14.26
N ALA A 4 10.26 2.86 -13.09
CA ALA A 4 9.82 2.18 -11.87
C ALA A 4 8.50 2.75 -11.35
N ILE A 5 8.33 4.07 -11.42
CA ILE A 5 7.09 4.76 -11.01
C ILE A 5 5.95 4.33 -11.94
N ILE A 6 6.16 4.43 -13.26
CA ILE A 6 5.16 4.05 -14.27
C ILE A 6 4.73 2.59 -14.09
N ASN A 7 5.69 1.67 -13.94
CA ASN A 7 5.39 0.25 -13.76
C ASN A 7 4.60 -0.01 -12.47
N THR A 8 4.97 0.65 -11.37
CA THR A 8 4.28 0.53 -10.08
C THR A 8 2.85 1.08 -10.18
N THR A 9 2.66 2.22 -10.85
CA THR A 9 1.33 2.80 -11.08
C THR A 9 0.45 1.89 -11.92
N ILE A 10 0.97 1.35 -13.03
CA ILE A 10 0.22 0.41 -13.88
C ILE A 10 -0.19 -0.83 -13.07
N GLN A 11 0.73 -1.42 -12.31
CA GLN A 11 0.43 -2.58 -11.47
C GLN A 11 -0.64 -2.27 -10.43
N SER A 12 -0.56 -1.11 -9.76
CA SER A 12 -1.57 -0.66 -8.81
C SER A 12 -2.94 -0.49 -9.46
N CYS A 13 -3.02 0.09 -10.67
CA CYS A 13 -4.27 0.23 -11.40
C CYS A 13 -4.89 -1.14 -11.75
N ILE A 14 -4.09 -2.06 -12.30
CA ILE A 14 -4.56 -3.42 -12.64
C ILE A 14 -5.06 -4.13 -11.39
N LEU A 15 -4.27 -4.09 -10.30
CA LEU A 15 -4.62 -4.73 -9.05
C LEU A 15 -5.90 -4.15 -8.45
N SER A 16 -6.05 -2.83 -8.48
CA SER A 16 -7.22 -2.13 -7.94
C SER A 16 -8.49 -2.47 -8.72
N GLY A 17 -8.43 -2.44 -10.05
CA GLY A 17 -9.55 -2.82 -10.91
C GLY A 17 -9.98 -4.29 -10.72
N ALA A 18 -9.01 -5.22 -10.72
CA ALA A 18 -9.28 -6.63 -10.48
C ALA A 18 -9.86 -6.89 -9.09
N SER A 19 -9.30 -6.24 -8.06
CA SER A 19 -9.78 -6.36 -6.67
C SER A 19 -11.21 -5.85 -6.53
N ASN A 20 -11.57 -4.76 -7.21
CA ASN A 20 -12.93 -4.23 -7.17
C ASN A 20 -13.93 -5.19 -7.83
N ILE A 21 -13.60 -5.79 -8.98
CA ILE A 21 -14.45 -6.82 -9.63
C ILE A 21 -14.66 -8.02 -8.69
N ILE A 22 -13.60 -8.48 -8.01
CA ILE A 22 -13.71 -9.53 -7.00
C ILE A 22 -14.63 -9.11 -5.86
N ALA A 23 -14.55 -7.86 -5.41
CA ALA A 23 -15.42 -7.33 -4.36
C ALA A 23 -16.89 -7.38 -4.77
N GLN A 24 -17.19 -6.98 -6.01
CA GLN A 24 -18.55 -7.05 -6.56
C GLN A 24 -19.05 -8.48 -6.68
N PHE A 25 -18.19 -9.42 -7.10
CA PHE A 25 -18.53 -10.84 -7.15
C PHE A 25 -18.88 -11.40 -5.77
N ILE A 26 -18.04 -11.11 -4.76
CA ILE A 26 -18.29 -11.52 -3.37
C ILE A 26 -19.62 -10.91 -2.87
N SER A 27 -19.85 -9.63 -3.15
CA SER A 27 -21.09 -8.94 -2.76
C SER A 27 -22.34 -9.57 -3.41
N ALA A 28 -22.27 -9.89 -4.70
CA ALA A 28 -23.38 -10.53 -5.41
C ALA A 28 -23.68 -11.93 -4.84
N HIS A 29 -22.64 -12.70 -4.53
CA HIS A 29 -22.78 -14.02 -3.91
C HIS A 29 -23.35 -13.92 -2.48
N GLN A 30 -22.94 -12.93 -1.68
CA GLN A 30 -23.48 -12.74 -0.32
C GLN A 30 -24.94 -12.32 -0.32
N ASN A 31 -25.36 -11.51 -1.30
CA ASN A 31 -26.71 -10.95 -1.38
C ASN A 31 -27.68 -11.77 -2.26
N ASN A 32 -27.26 -12.91 -2.82
CA ASN A 32 -28.03 -13.74 -3.76
C ASN A 32 -28.58 -12.93 -4.97
N THR A 33 -27.84 -11.93 -5.43
CA THR A 33 -28.21 -11.12 -6.60
C THR A 33 -27.48 -11.61 -7.85
N ALA A 34 -28.03 -11.32 -9.03
CA ALA A 34 -27.35 -11.63 -10.28
C ALA A 34 -26.02 -10.87 -10.36
N PHE A 35 -24.94 -11.58 -10.64
CA PHE A 35 -23.64 -10.95 -10.81
C PHE A 35 -23.63 -10.10 -12.08
N ALA A 36 -23.53 -8.79 -11.90
CA ALA A 36 -23.31 -7.81 -12.96
C ALA A 36 -22.17 -6.89 -12.54
N ILE A 37 -21.30 -6.56 -13.49
CA ILE A 37 -20.16 -5.68 -13.23
C ILE A 37 -20.65 -4.24 -13.34
N ASP A 38 -20.61 -3.52 -12.23
CA ASP A 38 -20.69 -2.07 -12.21
C ASP A 38 -19.31 -1.49 -12.49
N TRP A 39 -19.17 -0.84 -13.64
CA TRP A 39 -17.92 -0.23 -14.08
C TRP A 39 -17.60 1.07 -13.36
N THR A 40 -18.59 1.71 -12.73
CA THR A 40 -18.41 2.97 -12.01
C THR A 40 -17.40 2.85 -10.87
N PRO A 41 -17.57 1.94 -9.89
CA PRO A 41 -16.57 1.73 -8.84
C PRO A 41 -15.26 1.21 -9.41
N VAL A 42 -15.26 0.36 -10.44
CA VAL A 42 -14.01 -0.11 -11.08
C VAL A 42 -13.18 1.07 -11.59
N PHE A 43 -13.81 2.02 -12.29
CA PHE A 43 -13.15 3.21 -12.78
C PHE A 43 -12.65 4.11 -11.63
N HIS A 44 -13.46 4.33 -10.59
CA HIS A 44 -13.05 5.12 -9.44
C HIS A 44 -11.84 4.55 -8.71
N PHE A 45 -11.80 3.23 -8.53
CA PHE A 45 -10.66 2.54 -7.92
C PHE A 45 -9.40 2.61 -8.78
N ILE A 46 -9.51 2.45 -10.10
CA ILE A 46 -8.39 2.62 -11.04
C ILE A 46 -7.88 4.06 -11.02
N LEU A 47 -8.79 5.05 -11.10
CA LEU A 47 -8.44 6.47 -11.11
C LEU A 47 -7.77 6.87 -9.80
N TYR A 48 -8.31 6.45 -8.65
CA TYR A 48 -7.68 6.67 -7.36
C TYR A 48 -6.28 6.06 -7.29
N SER A 49 -6.08 4.85 -7.80
CA SER A 49 -4.75 4.21 -7.85
C SER A 49 -3.77 4.96 -8.76
N ALA A 50 -4.23 5.46 -9.90
CA ALA A 50 -3.42 6.27 -10.80
C ALA A 50 -2.95 7.58 -10.13
N LEU A 51 -3.84 8.22 -9.35
CA LEU A 51 -3.57 9.48 -8.64
C LEU A 51 -2.70 9.28 -7.40
N SER A 52 -2.94 8.22 -6.62
CA SER A 52 -2.27 8.01 -5.33
C SER A 52 -0.93 7.29 -5.44
N ALA A 53 -0.72 6.44 -6.45
CA ALA A 53 0.50 5.63 -6.55
C ALA A 53 1.79 6.46 -6.72
N PRO A 54 1.85 7.48 -7.60
CA PRO A 54 3.08 8.27 -7.76
C PRO A 54 3.46 9.05 -6.49
N PRO A 55 2.57 9.82 -5.83
CA PRO A 55 2.89 10.49 -4.57
C PRO A 55 3.34 9.50 -3.49
N ASN A 56 2.66 8.36 -3.34
CA ASN A 56 3.04 7.33 -2.37
C ASN A 56 4.46 6.79 -2.64
N PHE A 57 4.80 6.55 -3.91
CA PHE A 57 6.14 6.11 -4.29
C PHE A 57 7.22 7.14 -3.91
N TYR A 58 6.98 8.43 -4.16
CA TYR A 58 7.91 9.50 -3.81
C TYR A 58 8.07 9.63 -2.29
N LEU A 59 6.97 9.59 -1.54
CA LEU A 59 7.01 9.64 -0.07
C LEU A 59 7.79 8.46 0.51
N GLN A 60 7.57 7.25 -0.03
CA GLN A 60 8.29 6.06 0.40
C GLN A 60 9.78 6.11 0.04
N SER A 61 10.12 6.67 -1.13
CA SER A 61 11.51 6.89 -1.54
C SER A 61 12.21 7.92 -0.65
N LEU A 62 11.50 9.00 -0.28
CA LEU A 62 12.00 10.02 0.64
C LEU A 62 12.21 9.44 2.04
N LEU A 63 11.28 8.63 2.53
CA LEU A 63 11.40 7.95 3.82
C LEU A 63 12.60 6.98 3.85
N GLU A 64 12.84 6.24 2.76
CA GLU A 64 14.01 5.37 2.65
C GLU A 64 15.32 6.16 2.57
N TYR A 65 15.30 7.33 1.94
CA TYR A 65 16.44 8.24 1.88
C TYR A 65 16.77 8.86 3.25
N LEU A 66 15.76 9.36 3.98
CA LEU A 66 15.92 10.00 5.28
C LEU A 66 16.28 9.00 6.38
N LEU A 67 15.79 7.77 6.28
CA LEU A 67 16.00 6.72 7.26
C LEU A 67 16.45 5.44 6.52
N PRO A 68 17.73 5.15 6.27
CA PRO A 68 18.08 3.92 5.55
C PRO A 68 17.74 2.68 6.38
N SER A 69 17.01 1.70 5.81
CA SER A 69 16.69 0.42 6.48
C SER A 69 17.89 -0.52 6.55
N LYS A 70 18.88 -0.32 5.68
CA LYS A 70 20.13 -1.08 5.64
C LYS A 70 21.30 -0.11 5.73
N LYS A 71 22.24 -0.34 6.65
CA LYS A 71 23.57 0.26 6.54
C LYS A 71 24.21 -0.28 5.26
N GLN A 72 24.46 0.59 4.27
CA GLN A 72 25.29 0.20 3.13
C GLN A 72 26.68 -0.19 3.67
N PRO A 73 27.28 -1.33 3.25
CA PRO A 73 28.71 -1.48 3.43
C PRO A 73 29.41 -0.31 2.71
N PRO A 74 30.53 0.21 3.25
CA PRO A 74 31.24 1.34 2.65
C PRO A 74 31.54 1.06 1.18
N PRO A 75 31.61 2.09 0.32
CA PRO A 75 31.83 1.91 -1.11
C PRO A 75 33.11 1.09 -1.31
N GLN A 76 32.96 -0.13 -1.84
CA GLN A 76 34.09 -0.91 -2.30
C GLN A 76 34.63 -0.22 -3.54
N ASN A 77 35.71 0.55 -3.37
CA ASN A 77 36.57 0.95 -4.47
C ASN A 77 37.02 -0.33 -5.18
N VAL A 78 36.54 -0.52 -6.41
CA VAL A 78 37.04 -1.59 -7.28
C VAL A 78 38.45 -1.19 -7.68
N SER A 79 39.44 -1.83 -7.06
CA SER A 79 40.76 -2.01 -7.64
C SER A 79 41.24 -3.41 -7.30
N GLU A 80 41.49 -4.19 -8.35
CA GLU A 80 41.93 -5.57 -8.34
C GLU A 80 43.27 -5.75 -7.60
N LYS A 81 43.39 -6.72 -6.67
CA LYS A 81 44.24 -7.92 -6.81
C LYS A 81 44.28 -8.81 -5.54
N SER A 82 44.32 -10.12 -5.81
CA SER A 82 44.95 -11.23 -5.07
C SER A 82 44.35 -11.79 -3.76
N LEU A 83 43.92 -13.06 -3.89
CA LEU A 83 44.10 -14.24 -3.01
C LEU A 83 43.87 -14.18 -1.49
N SER A 84 43.10 -15.18 -1.03
CA SER A 84 43.04 -15.75 0.34
C SER A 84 42.19 -15.04 1.39
N SER A 85 40.94 -15.50 1.52
CA SER A 85 40.32 -16.01 2.76
C SER A 85 38.80 -15.84 2.67
N LYS A 86 38.08 -16.95 2.78
CA LYS A 86 36.61 -17.00 2.73
C LYS A 86 36.06 -16.52 4.07
N SER A 87 36.11 -15.21 4.33
CA SER A 87 35.45 -14.59 5.47
C SER A 87 33.95 -14.43 5.15
N PRO A 88 33.02 -14.76 6.08
CA PRO A 88 31.59 -14.63 5.82
C PRO A 88 31.25 -13.15 5.65
N LYS A 89 30.59 -12.81 4.53
CA LYS A 89 30.08 -11.46 4.27
C LYS A 89 29.25 -10.99 5.48
N PRO A 90 29.54 -9.82 6.08
CA PRO A 90 28.79 -9.35 7.23
C PRO A 90 27.32 -9.21 6.85
N VAL A 91 26.46 -9.92 7.59
CA VAL A 91 25.01 -9.86 7.42
C VAL A 91 24.59 -8.41 7.66
N PRO A 92 23.90 -7.74 6.73
CA PRO A 92 23.47 -6.36 6.93
C PRO A 92 22.61 -6.30 8.19
N SER A 93 23.11 -5.68 9.26
CA SER A 93 22.34 -5.53 10.49
C SER A 93 21.27 -4.47 10.25
N LEU A 94 20.03 -4.90 10.39
CA LEU A 94 18.85 -4.08 10.22
C LEU A 94 18.85 -3.04 11.34
N SER A 95 18.84 -1.75 11.01
CA SER A 95 18.81 -0.70 12.03
C SER A 95 17.42 -0.67 12.65
N LEU A 96 17.26 -1.37 13.77
CA LEU A 96 15.99 -1.54 14.46
C LEU A 96 15.34 -0.19 14.79
N THR A 97 16.14 0.80 15.23
CA THR A 97 15.69 2.16 15.52
C THR A 97 15.08 2.86 14.30
N ASN A 98 15.76 2.86 13.15
CA ASN A 98 15.23 3.47 11.93
C ASN A 98 13.97 2.72 11.45
N THR A 99 13.94 1.41 11.64
CA THR A 99 12.81 0.58 11.21
C THR A 99 11.57 0.84 12.05
N ILE A 100 11.73 0.96 13.38
CA ILE A 100 10.64 1.35 14.27
C ILE A 100 10.16 2.77 13.94
N LEU A 101 11.08 3.72 13.74
CA LEU A 101 10.72 5.09 13.40
C LEU A 101 9.96 5.19 12.07
N LYS A 102 10.37 4.42 11.06
CA LYS A 102 9.63 4.30 9.80
C LYS A 102 8.23 3.75 9.99
N VAL A 103 8.10 2.66 10.74
CA VAL A 103 6.80 2.06 11.02
C VAL A 103 5.90 3.05 11.73
N LEU A 104 6.41 3.81 12.70
CA LEU A 104 5.64 4.84 13.38
C LEU A 104 5.21 5.96 12.42
N LEU A 105 6.10 6.43 11.55
CA LEU A 105 5.78 7.48 10.58
C LEU A 105 4.74 7.02 9.54
N ASP A 106 4.90 5.79 9.01
CA ASP A 106 3.96 5.17 8.08
C ASP A 106 2.58 4.99 8.72
N GLN A 107 2.52 4.50 9.97
CA GLN A 107 1.26 4.21 10.67
C GLN A 107 0.56 5.46 11.23
N THR A 108 1.23 6.62 11.25
CA THR A 108 0.67 7.89 11.75
C THR A 108 0.47 8.88 10.61
N ILE A 109 1.49 9.67 10.28
CA ILE A 109 1.38 10.80 9.35
C ILE A 109 0.94 10.32 7.97
N PHE A 110 1.57 9.27 7.43
CA PHE A 110 1.20 8.79 6.09
C PHE A 110 -0.14 8.07 6.07
N ALA A 111 -0.46 7.27 7.08
CA ALA A 111 -1.78 6.67 7.20
C ALA A 111 -2.89 7.73 7.28
N VAL A 112 -2.71 8.76 8.11
CA VAL A 112 -3.67 9.88 8.27
C VAL A 112 -3.93 10.56 6.92
N LEU A 113 -2.86 10.94 6.21
CA LEU A 113 -2.99 11.64 4.93
C LEU A 113 -3.61 10.74 3.85
N ASN A 114 -3.22 9.47 3.80
CA ASN A 114 -3.70 8.53 2.80
C ASN A 114 -5.20 8.23 2.98
N VAL A 115 -5.64 8.01 4.22
CA VAL A 115 -7.07 7.77 4.54
C VAL A 115 -7.91 9.00 4.22
N MET A 116 -7.49 10.20 4.62
CA MET A 116 -8.21 11.43 4.27
C MET A 116 -8.29 11.64 2.76
N PHE A 117 -7.18 11.42 2.04
CA PHE A 117 -7.15 11.53 0.59
C PHE A 117 -8.10 10.52 -0.06
N PHE A 118 -8.08 9.26 0.38
CA PHE A 118 -9.00 8.23 -0.09
C PHE A 118 -10.47 8.62 0.06
N LEU A 119 -10.88 9.00 1.28
CA LEU A 119 -12.28 9.31 1.58
C LEU A 119 -12.77 10.54 0.79
N ILE A 120 -11.96 11.61 0.74
CA ILE A 120 -12.31 12.83 -0.02
C ILE A 120 -12.40 12.51 -1.51
N THR A 121 -11.41 11.81 -2.09
CA THR A 121 -11.43 11.48 -3.52
C THR A 121 -12.65 10.64 -3.88
N PHE A 122 -12.96 9.60 -3.11
CA PHE A 122 -14.14 8.76 -3.40
C PHE A 122 -15.46 9.48 -3.18
N SER A 123 -15.54 10.41 -2.24
CA SER A 123 -16.74 11.23 -2.04
C SER A 123 -16.95 12.20 -3.22
N VAL A 124 -15.88 12.85 -3.68
CA VAL A 124 -15.93 13.73 -4.87
C VAL A 124 -16.24 12.95 -6.15
N LEU A 125 -15.64 11.77 -6.34
CA LEU A 125 -15.91 10.91 -7.51
C LEU A 125 -17.36 10.42 -7.56
N ARG A 126 -18.04 10.33 -6.42
CA ARG A 126 -19.49 10.06 -6.32
C ARG A 126 -20.38 11.29 -6.54
N GLY A 127 -19.79 12.43 -6.88
CA GLY A 127 -20.51 13.67 -7.21
C GLY A 127 -20.74 14.60 -6.02
N SER A 128 -20.14 14.34 -4.86
CA SER A 128 -20.22 15.28 -3.72
C SER A 128 -19.35 16.51 -3.96
N THR A 129 -19.80 17.67 -3.47
CA THR A 129 -18.96 18.88 -3.42
C THR A 129 -17.78 18.69 -2.46
N LEU A 130 -16.70 19.47 -2.63
CA LEU A 130 -15.52 19.33 -1.76
C LEU A 130 -15.86 19.53 -0.27
N SER A 131 -16.76 20.47 0.05
CA SER A 131 -17.20 20.71 1.43
C SER A 131 -17.93 19.50 2.03
N GLN A 132 -18.84 18.88 1.25
CA GLN A 132 -19.54 17.66 1.65
C GLN A 132 -18.57 16.46 1.76
N ALA A 133 -17.59 16.37 0.86
CA ALA A 133 -16.56 15.35 0.89
C ALA A 133 -15.72 15.44 2.15
N ILE A 134 -15.30 16.64 2.56
CA ILE A 134 -14.54 16.85 3.80
C ILE A 134 -15.39 16.47 5.02
N GLN A 135 -16.66 16.86 5.04
CA GLN A 135 -17.55 16.57 6.17
C GLN A 135 -17.78 15.06 6.34
N SER A 136 -18.21 14.37 5.27
CA SER A 136 -18.40 12.91 5.26
C SER A 136 -17.10 12.17 5.60
N SER A 137 -15.96 12.63 5.06
CA SER A 137 -14.67 12.02 5.37
C SER A 137 -14.32 12.10 6.85
N ARG A 138 -14.65 13.20 7.56
CA ARG A 138 -14.38 13.32 9.01
C ARG A 138 -15.15 12.30 9.83
N GLU A 139 -16.37 11.98 9.41
CA GLU A 139 -17.23 11.02 10.09
C GLU A 139 -16.72 9.59 9.88
N GLU A 140 -16.29 9.26 8.66
CA GLU A 140 -15.78 7.93 8.29
C GLU A 140 -14.32 7.69 8.67
N TYR A 141 -13.58 8.78 8.93
CA TYR A 141 -12.12 8.77 9.11
C TYR A 141 -11.67 7.77 10.18
N TRP A 142 -12.27 7.83 11.36
CA TRP A 142 -11.82 7.00 12.48
C TRP A 142 -12.15 5.53 12.29
N ASP A 143 -13.25 5.21 11.62
CA ASP A 143 -13.60 3.83 11.31
C ASP A 143 -12.62 3.25 10.29
N MET A 144 -12.27 4.03 9.27
CA MET A 144 -11.26 3.64 8.29
C MET A 144 -9.87 3.47 8.91
N MET A 145 -9.45 4.38 9.80
CA MET A 145 -8.19 4.29 10.53
C MET A 145 -8.13 3.04 11.42
N LYS A 146 -9.20 2.76 12.19
CA LYS A 146 -9.28 1.56 13.04
C LYS A 146 -9.20 0.28 12.21
N ALA A 147 -9.84 0.24 11.04
CA ALA A 147 -9.74 -0.90 10.13
C ALA A 147 -8.30 -1.10 9.63
N GLY A 148 -7.63 0.00 9.24
CA GLY A 148 -6.22 -0.02 8.84
C GLY A 148 -5.30 -0.54 9.95
N TRP A 149 -5.46 -0.04 11.18
CA TRP A 149 -4.66 -0.48 12.34
C TRP A 149 -4.92 -1.92 12.76
N LYS A 150 -6.04 -2.53 12.37
CA LYS A 150 -6.27 -3.97 12.60
C LYS A 150 -5.56 -4.82 11.54
N LEU A 151 -5.58 -4.37 10.29
CA LEU A 151 -5.05 -5.15 9.16
C LEU A 151 -3.53 -5.01 9.02
N TRP A 152 -3.02 -3.78 8.94
CA TRP A 152 -1.64 -3.53 8.51
C TRP A 152 -0.57 -3.99 9.49
N PRO A 153 -0.74 -3.88 10.82
CA PRO A 153 0.20 -4.46 11.78
C PRO A 153 0.27 -5.99 11.68
N PHE A 154 -0.87 -6.67 11.46
CA PHE A 154 -0.91 -8.12 11.28
C PHE A 154 -0.20 -8.57 10.00
N VAL A 155 -0.44 -7.85 8.89
CA VAL A 155 0.24 -8.09 7.61
C VAL A 155 1.73 -7.88 7.76
N SER A 156 2.14 -6.78 8.41
CA SER A 156 3.54 -6.45 8.65
C SER A 156 4.23 -7.51 9.51
N LEU A 157 3.60 -7.95 10.59
CA LEU A 157 4.13 -8.99 11.47
C LEU A 157 4.29 -10.32 10.71
N SER A 158 3.29 -10.73 9.94
CA SER A 158 3.34 -11.94 9.12
C SER A 158 4.47 -11.89 8.09
N ASN A 159 4.72 -10.69 7.54
CA ASN A 159 5.79 -10.47 6.56
C ASN A 159 7.20 -10.71 7.13
N PHE A 160 7.41 -10.41 8.41
CA PHE A 160 8.70 -10.59 9.09
C PHE A 160 8.82 -11.94 9.82
N ALA A 161 7.72 -12.49 10.33
CA ALA A 161 7.72 -13.72 11.13
C ALA A 161 7.72 -14.99 10.28
N VAL A 162 6.97 -15.01 9.17
CA VAL A 162 6.68 -16.26 8.43
C VAL A 162 7.48 -16.37 7.14
N ILE A 163 7.80 -15.24 6.50
CA ILE A 163 8.31 -15.25 5.13
C ILE A 163 9.77 -14.78 5.05
N LYS A 164 10.66 -15.73 4.73
CA LYS A 164 12.09 -15.48 4.52
C LYS A 164 12.44 -14.99 3.11
N SER A 165 11.62 -15.31 2.10
CA SER A 165 11.87 -14.94 0.69
C SER A 165 11.29 -13.55 0.35
N VAL A 166 12.02 -12.78 -0.46
CA VAL A 166 11.59 -11.43 -0.87
C VAL A 166 10.33 -11.48 -1.73
N GLN A 167 10.22 -12.47 -2.60
CA GLN A 167 9.05 -12.68 -3.47
C GLN A 167 7.80 -13.04 -2.65
N GLY A 168 7.94 -13.89 -1.62
CA GLY A 168 6.82 -14.22 -0.74
C GLY A 168 6.29 -13.01 0.01
N ARG A 169 7.17 -12.08 0.39
CA ARG A 169 6.77 -10.84 1.07
C ARG A 169 5.99 -9.90 0.16
N ALA A 170 6.41 -9.81 -1.09
CA ALA A 170 5.68 -9.07 -2.11
C ALA A 170 4.29 -9.68 -2.34
N LEU A 171 4.20 -11.02 -2.45
CA LEU A 171 2.93 -11.73 -2.64
C LEU A 171 1.96 -11.52 -1.47
N LEU A 172 2.43 -11.63 -0.22
CA LEU A 172 1.60 -11.36 0.96
C LEU A 172 1.07 -9.93 0.96
N GLY A 173 1.93 -8.96 0.61
CA GLY A 173 1.54 -7.56 0.47
C GLY A 173 0.49 -7.37 -0.62
N SER A 174 0.64 -8.01 -1.78
CA SER A 174 -0.35 -7.97 -2.87
C SER A 174 -1.68 -8.60 -2.46
N LEU A 175 -1.67 -9.74 -1.76
CA LEU A 175 -2.88 -10.41 -1.27
C LEU A 175 -3.61 -9.56 -0.22
N ALA A 176 -2.86 -8.99 0.74
CA ALA A 176 -3.42 -8.06 1.71
C ALA A 176 -4.00 -6.82 1.02
N GLY A 177 -3.34 -6.31 -0.01
CA GLY A 177 -3.83 -5.20 -0.84
C GLY A 177 -5.12 -5.54 -1.59
N ILE A 178 -5.26 -6.76 -2.12
CA ILE A 178 -6.52 -7.23 -2.70
C ILE A 178 -7.62 -7.26 -1.64
N GLY A 179 -7.35 -7.86 -0.48
CA GLY A 179 -8.32 -7.92 0.62
C GLY A 179 -8.75 -6.53 1.11
N TRP A 180 -7.80 -5.59 1.21
CA TRP A 180 -8.08 -4.20 1.55
C TRP A 180 -8.95 -3.51 0.49
N ASN A 181 -8.61 -3.64 -0.80
CA ASN A 181 -9.42 -3.06 -1.88
C ASN A 181 -10.82 -3.68 -1.96
N VAL A 182 -10.95 -4.98 -1.67
CA VAL A 182 -12.26 -5.62 -1.55
C VAL A 182 -13.05 -5.02 -0.40
N TYR A 183 -12.46 -4.89 0.78
CA TYR A 183 -13.09 -4.24 1.93
C TYR A 183 -13.53 -2.80 1.61
N LEU A 184 -12.64 -2.01 1.00
CA LEU A 184 -12.96 -0.65 0.56
C LEU A 184 -14.09 -0.64 -0.46
N GLY A 185 -14.09 -1.58 -1.41
CA GLY A 185 -15.17 -1.72 -2.39
C GLY A 185 -16.52 -2.01 -1.74
N LEU A 186 -16.55 -2.86 -0.72
CA LEU A 186 -17.77 -3.17 0.04
C LEU A 186 -18.25 -1.98 0.88
N VAL A 187 -17.33 -1.29 1.57
CA VAL A 187 -17.66 -0.11 2.39
C VAL A 187 -18.16 1.05 1.53
N GLN A 188 -17.57 1.23 0.34
CA GLN A 188 -17.94 2.32 -0.57
C GLN A 188 -19.12 1.98 -1.47
N GLY A 189 -19.28 0.72 -1.87
CA GLY A 189 -20.38 0.25 -2.73
C GLY A 189 -21.68 -0.03 -1.97
N GLY A 190 -21.65 -0.09 -0.64
CA GLY A 190 -22.85 -0.13 0.20
C GLY A 190 -23.52 1.24 0.41
N LYS A 191 -23.06 2.30 -0.28
CA LYS A 191 -23.56 3.67 -0.20
C LYS A 191 -23.97 4.16 -1.58
#